data_AF-A0A929NQJ8-F1
#
_entry.id   AF-A0A929NQJ8-F1
#
_cell.length_a   1.000
_cell.length_b   1.000
_cell.length_c   1.000
_cell.angle_alpha   90.00
_cell.angle_beta   90.00
_cell.angle_gamma   90.00
#
_symmetry.space_group_name_H-M   'P 1'
#
loop_
_entity.id
_entity.type
_entity.pdbx_description
1 polymer ?
#
loop_
_entity_poly.entity_id
_entity_poly.type
_entity_poly.pdbx_seq_one_letter_code
_entity_poly.pdbx_strand_id
1 'polypeptide(L)'
;MMTAQPLLDLLLPTYAPCQHFAGACANACTWEPDRGLVPSAFGGATGAVDDVKLVIVTAEPGDPPDDANYRGSPTDMLHNSLRVFTEAMERGGLDRPGRPTPFHRNMRQILDCFWPDQSLAEQLRKTWLTNAVLCPAQVSGGPHLTRVEAVCADTYLAPQLDLLSIAFVFALGNKARNRLVAAGLRFDAVGRHPSARVSDADKRASWYAAAGQFHGSDRTTVPAAPVPRQPRPISRQAAAEERVVIASPPRELSDDLRVAVTELPEAVASFFLSVIAHPAYSCQAGRMQMMVYFRGQKVGGLNRRASHWYLSKVFVRENGSPELMEAHDFEHVVHNEKHDYWLAPRSGALGAFEAAVTEMTGVPL
;
A
#
# COMPACT_ATOMS: atom_id res chain seq x y z
N MET A 1 26.25 -10.32 11.81
CA MET A 1 26.31 -9.25 10.79
C MET A 1 25.48 -8.09 11.32
N MET A 2 26.03 -6.88 11.40
CA MET A 2 25.27 -5.70 11.87
C MET A 2 25.11 -4.71 10.73
N THR A 3 23.91 -4.15 10.59
CA THR A 3 23.62 -3.06 9.64
C THR A 3 24.46 -1.83 9.96
N ALA A 4 24.86 -1.08 8.93
CA ALA A 4 25.68 0.12 9.06
C ALA A 4 25.07 1.14 10.05
N GLN A 5 25.88 1.61 11.00
CA GLN A 5 25.44 2.48 12.11
C GLN A 5 24.67 3.73 11.66
N PRO A 6 25.07 4.47 10.59
CA PRO A 6 24.31 5.65 10.17
C PRO A 6 22.85 5.35 9.78
N LEU A 7 22.56 4.16 9.24
CA LEU A 7 21.18 3.73 8.96
C LEU A 7 20.43 3.38 10.25
N LEU A 8 21.13 2.76 11.21
CA LEU A 8 20.56 2.47 12.52
C LEU A 8 20.19 3.75 13.25
N ASP A 9 21.03 4.79 13.22
CA ASP A 9 20.77 6.07 13.87
C ASP A 9 19.52 6.76 13.31
N LEU A 10 19.28 6.65 12.00
CA LEU A 10 18.07 7.17 11.35
C LEU A 10 16.81 6.41 11.76
N LEU A 11 16.93 5.10 12.01
CA LEU A 11 15.78 4.22 12.27
C LEU A 11 15.51 3.98 13.75
N LEU A 12 16.48 4.17 14.63
CA LEU A 12 16.33 3.97 16.06
C LEU A 12 15.14 4.76 16.66
N PRO A 13 14.89 6.04 16.27
CA PRO A 13 13.74 6.79 16.76
C PRO A 13 12.38 6.15 16.41
N THR A 14 12.33 5.25 15.42
CA THR A 14 11.10 4.57 14.99
C THR A 14 10.66 3.48 15.97
N TYR A 15 11.53 3.04 16.88
CA TYR A 15 11.21 2.08 17.95
C TYR A 15 10.77 2.73 19.26
N ALA A 16 10.48 4.03 19.23
CA ALA A 16 9.64 4.72 20.20
C ALA A 16 8.31 5.10 19.53
N PRO A 17 7.27 5.50 20.29
CA PRO A 17 6.08 6.11 19.70
C PRO A 17 6.49 7.27 18.77
N CYS A 18 6.08 7.19 17.49
CA CYS A 18 6.47 8.17 16.50
C CYS A 18 6.00 9.57 16.90
N GLN A 19 6.89 10.57 16.80
CA GLN A 19 6.59 11.97 17.12
C GLN A 19 5.38 12.53 16.36
N HIS A 20 5.00 11.91 15.24
CA HIS A 20 3.89 12.32 14.39
C HIS A 20 2.53 11.73 14.79
N PHE A 21 2.45 10.88 15.82
CA PHE A 21 1.17 10.30 16.28
C PHE A 21 0.21 11.33 16.87
N ALA A 22 0.71 12.46 17.38
CA ALA A 22 -0.13 13.59 17.78
C ALA A 22 -0.59 14.46 16.59
N GLY A 23 -0.09 14.20 15.38
CA GLY A 23 -0.28 15.05 14.20
C GLY A 23 -0.71 14.26 12.97
N ALA A 24 0.12 14.25 11.92
CA ALA A 24 -0.23 13.64 10.64
C ALA A 24 -0.63 12.15 10.74
N CYS A 25 -0.06 11.43 11.70
CA CYS A 25 -0.33 10.01 11.92
C CYS A 25 -1.45 9.72 12.94
N ALA A 26 -2.07 10.75 13.52
CA ALA A 26 -3.16 10.59 14.48
C ALA A 26 -4.32 9.78 13.85
N ASN A 27 -4.76 8.75 14.58
CA ASN A 27 -5.83 7.81 14.21
C ASN A 27 -5.62 7.06 12.87
N ALA A 28 -4.42 7.10 12.31
CA ALA A 28 -4.09 6.49 11.01
C ALA A 28 -3.02 5.39 11.12
N CYS A 29 -2.20 5.45 12.16
CA CYS A 29 -1.17 4.46 12.45
C CYS A 29 -1.29 4.00 13.89
N THR A 30 -0.88 2.75 14.13
CA THR A 30 -0.88 2.12 15.44
C THR A 30 0.55 1.73 15.80
N TRP A 31 0.90 1.90 17.07
CA TRP A 31 2.15 1.41 17.65
C TRP A 31 1.82 0.53 18.83
N GLU A 32 2.00 -0.76 18.65
CA GLU A 32 1.72 -1.79 19.66
C GLU A 32 2.82 -2.86 19.59
N PRO A 33 3.97 -2.62 20.25
CA PRO A 33 5.12 -3.53 20.28
C PRO A 33 4.79 -4.97 20.63
N ASP A 34 3.96 -5.16 21.65
CA ASP A 34 3.52 -6.48 22.12
C ASP A 34 2.76 -7.26 21.05
N ARG A 35 2.16 -6.57 20.07
CA ARG A 35 1.45 -7.17 18.92
C ARG A 35 2.28 -7.19 17.64
N GLY A 36 3.56 -6.84 17.71
CA GLY A 36 4.41 -6.77 16.53
C GLY A 36 4.21 -5.52 15.66
N LEU A 37 3.32 -4.60 16.06
CA LEU A 37 2.96 -3.43 15.27
C LEU A 37 3.95 -2.29 15.52
N VAL A 38 5.16 -2.48 15.01
CA VAL A 38 6.26 -1.52 15.03
C VAL A 38 6.85 -1.36 13.63
N PRO A 39 7.57 -0.27 13.38
CA PRO A 39 8.43 -0.16 12.22
C PRO A 39 9.29 -1.40 12.00
N SER A 40 9.19 -1.99 10.80
CA SER A 40 9.82 -3.27 10.49
C SER A 40 10.00 -3.45 8.97
N ALA A 41 10.41 -4.66 8.56
CA ALA A 41 10.62 -5.05 7.16
C ALA A 41 11.66 -4.19 6.41
N PHE A 42 12.71 -3.78 7.12
CA PHE A 42 13.93 -3.23 6.56
C PHE A 42 15.13 -4.04 7.02
N GLY A 43 16.23 -3.99 6.27
CA GLY A 43 17.45 -4.71 6.62
C GLY A 43 18.47 -4.75 5.48
N GLY A 44 19.57 -5.45 5.71
CA GLY A 44 20.75 -5.42 4.85
C GLY A 44 21.74 -4.33 5.28
N ALA A 45 22.50 -3.80 4.33
CA ALA A 45 23.63 -2.90 4.55
C ALA A 45 24.56 -3.41 5.66
N THR A 46 24.87 -4.70 5.67
CA THR A 46 25.61 -5.38 6.75
C THR A 46 27.12 -5.10 6.77
N GLY A 47 27.59 -4.17 5.93
CA GLY A 47 28.96 -3.68 5.83
C GLY A 47 29.05 -2.17 6.08
N ALA A 48 29.98 -1.50 5.38
CA ALA A 48 30.04 -0.05 5.40
C ALA A 48 28.89 0.54 4.56
N VAL A 49 28.46 1.76 4.88
CA VAL A 49 27.40 2.44 4.12
C VAL A 49 27.79 2.61 2.64
N ASP A 50 29.08 2.83 2.37
CA ASP A 50 29.63 2.98 1.01
C ASP A 50 29.63 1.67 0.19
N ASP A 51 29.50 0.52 0.84
CA ASP A 51 29.34 -0.77 0.17
C ASP A 51 27.96 -0.93 -0.45
N VAL A 52 26.97 -0.16 0.00
CA VAL A 52 25.59 -0.27 -0.48
C VAL A 52 25.48 0.30 -1.88
N LYS A 53 25.14 -0.56 -2.84
CA LYS A 53 24.94 -0.18 -4.25
C LYS A 53 23.50 -0.29 -4.69
N LEU A 54 22.66 -1.01 -3.96
CA LEU A 54 21.25 -1.20 -4.24
C LEU A 54 20.41 -0.81 -3.04
N VAL A 55 19.39 0.02 -3.25
CA VAL A 55 18.32 0.28 -2.30
C VAL A 55 17.03 -0.25 -2.89
N ILE A 56 16.39 -1.17 -2.19
CA ILE A 56 15.09 -1.72 -2.56
C ILE A 56 14.02 -1.07 -1.69
N VAL A 57 13.05 -0.39 -2.32
CA VAL A 57 11.96 0.29 -1.61
C VAL A 57 10.65 -0.45 -1.87
N THR A 58 10.07 -1.03 -0.81
CA THR A 58 8.69 -1.52 -0.80
C THR A 58 7.74 -0.45 -0.25
N ALA A 59 6.43 -0.70 -0.34
CA ALA A 59 5.45 0.30 0.05
C ALA A 59 5.38 0.48 1.57
N GLU A 60 5.19 -0.61 2.30
CA GLU A 60 4.97 -0.69 3.74
C GLU A 60 5.24 -2.13 4.22
N PRO A 61 5.52 -2.33 5.52
CA PRO A 61 5.64 -3.68 6.06
C PRO A 61 4.33 -4.46 5.93
N GLY A 62 4.46 -5.78 5.78
CA GLY A 62 3.32 -6.69 5.93
C GLY A 62 2.95 -6.90 7.39
N ASP A 63 2.01 -7.81 7.64
CA ASP A 63 1.67 -8.21 9.01
C ASP A 63 2.92 -8.71 9.74
N PRO A 64 3.09 -8.44 11.04
CA PRO A 64 4.20 -8.98 11.82
C PRO A 64 4.09 -10.51 11.97
N PRO A 65 5.20 -11.22 12.25
CA PRO A 65 5.11 -12.62 12.68
C PRO A 65 4.42 -12.73 14.05
N ASP A 66 3.77 -13.86 14.31
CA ASP A 66 2.96 -14.08 15.51
C ASP A 66 3.81 -14.04 16.80
N ASP A 67 5.11 -14.32 16.69
CA ASP A 67 6.08 -14.40 17.78
C ASP A 67 7.08 -13.22 17.81
N ALA A 68 6.82 -12.14 17.06
CA ALA A 68 7.77 -11.03 16.90
C ALA A 68 8.21 -10.42 18.25
N ASN A 69 7.28 -10.35 19.22
CA ASN A 69 7.49 -9.98 20.62
C ASN A 69 8.52 -8.86 20.84
N TYR A 70 8.29 -7.68 20.26
CA TYR A 70 9.22 -6.56 20.44
C TYR A 70 9.09 -5.98 21.86
N ARG A 71 10.14 -6.17 22.66
CA ARG A 71 10.24 -5.73 24.06
C ARG A 71 11.63 -5.13 24.32
N GLY A 72 11.75 -4.37 25.41
CA GLY A 72 13.01 -3.78 25.85
C GLY A 72 13.18 -2.34 25.39
N SER A 73 14.44 -1.91 25.29
CA SER A 73 14.79 -0.58 24.78
C SER A 73 14.55 -0.47 23.27
N PRO A 74 14.45 0.75 22.69
CA PRO A 74 14.38 0.93 21.25
C PRO A 74 15.51 0.21 20.48
N THR A 75 16.70 0.15 21.07
CA THR A 75 17.87 -0.56 20.53
C THR A 75 17.62 -2.08 20.49
N ASP A 76 17.07 -2.66 21.56
CA ASP A 76 16.73 -4.09 21.62
C ASP A 76 15.70 -4.44 20.54
N MET A 77 14.67 -3.61 20.39
CA MET A 77 13.61 -3.81 19.39
C MET A 77 14.13 -3.69 17.96
N LEU A 78 15.01 -2.72 17.68
CA LEU A 78 15.68 -2.56 16.39
C LEU A 78 16.54 -3.79 16.04
N HIS A 79 17.37 -4.25 16.98
CA HIS A 79 18.17 -5.45 16.79
C HIS A 79 17.31 -6.70 16.58
N ASN A 80 16.22 -6.83 17.33
CA ASN A 80 15.27 -7.91 17.15
C ASN A 80 14.63 -7.88 15.75
N SER A 81 14.23 -6.71 15.25
CA SER A 81 13.66 -6.58 13.90
C SER A 81 14.65 -6.97 12.81
N LEU A 82 15.91 -6.53 12.92
CA LEU A 82 16.96 -6.88 11.96
C LEU A 82 17.28 -8.37 11.99
N ARG A 83 17.27 -8.99 13.17
CA ARG A 83 17.39 -10.44 13.35
C ARG A 83 16.24 -11.17 12.64
N VAL A 84 15.00 -10.81 12.94
CA VAL A 84 13.79 -11.41 12.33
C VAL A 84 13.83 -11.28 10.80
N PHE A 85 14.21 -10.10 10.28
CA PHE A 85 14.38 -9.89 8.84
C PHE A 85 15.43 -10.83 8.24
N THR A 86 16.60 -10.93 8.88
CA THR A 86 17.71 -11.76 8.40
C THR A 86 17.34 -13.25 8.39
N GLU A 87 16.77 -13.74 9.49
CA GLU A 87 16.30 -15.13 9.59
C GLU A 87 15.23 -15.45 8.53
N ALA A 88 14.31 -14.52 8.28
CA ALA A 88 13.28 -14.68 7.25
C ALA A 88 13.87 -14.75 5.84
N MET A 89 14.92 -13.96 5.55
CA MET A 89 15.66 -14.02 4.30
C MET A 89 16.41 -15.34 4.16
N GLU A 90 17.07 -15.82 5.21
CA GLU A 90 17.81 -17.11 5.20
C GLU A 90 16.87 -18.29 4.94
N ARG A 91 15.74 -18.36 5.66
CA ARG A 91 14.72 -19.40 5.50
C ARG A 91 13.89 -19.27 4.22
N GLY A 92 13.94 -18.10 3.56
CA GLY A 92 13.11 -17.79 2.40
C GLY A 92 11.64 -17.56 2.74
N GLY A 93 11.32 -17.29 4.01
CA GLY A 93 9.94 -17.10 4.48
C GLY A 93 9.86 -16.89 5.98
N LEU A 94 8.69 -16.42 6.41
CA LEU A 94 8.28 -16.47 7.81
C LEU A 94 7.36 -17.69 7.98
N ASP A 95 7.61 -18.49 9.01
CA ASP A 95 6.74 -19.62 9.35
C ASP A 95 5.41 -19.07 9.87
N ARG A 96 4.35 -19.27 9.08
CA ARG A 96 2.98 -18.90 9.45
C ARG A 96 2.03 -20.05 9.13
N PRO A 97 1.39 -20.67 10.13
CA PRO A 97 0.41 -21.73 9.90
C PRO A 97 -0.66 -21.28 8.90
N GLY A 98 -0.76 -21.99 7.78
CA GLY A 98 -1.77 -21.73 6.74
C GLY A 98 -1.60 -20.44 5.93
N ARG A 99 -0.49 -19.70 6.06
CA ARG A 99 -0.25 -18.44 5.33
C ARG A 99 1.16 -18.36 4.73
N PRO A 100 1.53 -19.23 3.78
CA PRO A 100 2.81 -19.11 3.09
C PRO A 100 2.89 -17.75 2.39
N THR A 101 3.80 -16.89 2.84
CA THR A 101 4.05 -15.58 2.21
C THR A 101 5.24 -15.72 1.26
N PRO A 102 5.06 -15.56 -0.06
CA PRO A 102 6.15 -15.75 -1.02
C PRO A 102 7.17 -14.60 -1.01
N PHE A 103 7.01 -13.62 -0.12
CA PHE A 103 7.75 -12.37 -0.15
C PHE A 103 9.27 -12.58 -0.05
N HIS A 104 9.75 -13.24 1.01
CA HIS A 104 11.19 -13.43 1.24
C HIS A 104 11.82 -14.35 0.20
N ARG A 105 11.16 -15.45 -0.17
CA ARG A 105 11.61 -16.33 -1.28
C ARG A 105 11.78 -15.55 -2.59
N ASN A 106 10.80 -14.73 -2.94
CA ASN A 106 10.88 -13.92 -4.16
C ASN A 106 11.86 -12.75 -4.00
N MET A 107 12.06 -12.23 -2.80
CA MET A 107 13.11 -11.25 -2.51
C MET A 107 14.50 -11.82 -2.74
N ARG A 108 14.75 -13.08 -2.34
CA ARG A 108 16.00 -13.77 -2.69
C ARG A 108 16.20 -13.85 -4.20
N GLN A 109 15.16 -14.21 -4.96
CA GLN A 109 15.25 -14.22 -6.42
C GLN A 109 15.53 -12.84 -7.00
N ILE A 110 15.00 -11.77 -6.41
CA ILE A 110 15.35 -10.39 -6.78
C ILE A 110 16.84 -10.16 -6.52
N LEU A 111 17.35 -10.48 -5.33
CA LEU A 111 18.78 -10.32 -5.03
C LEU A 111 19.66 -11.12 -5.99
N ASP A 112 19.29 -12.35 -6.33
CA ASP A 112 19.99 -13.19 -7.30
C ASP A 112 20.02 -12.56 -8.71
N CYS A 113 19.02 -11.75 -9.08
CA CYS A 113 19.03 -11.01 -10.34
C CYS A 113 20.08 -9.88 -10.34
N PHE A 114 20.22 -9.15 -9.22
CA PHE A 114 21.13 -8.00 -9.11
C PHE A 114 22.56 -8.40 -8.73
N TRP A 115 22.73 -9.59 -8.14
CA TRP A 115 23.98 -10.08 -7.57
C TRP A 115 24.15 -11.55 -7.90
N PRO A 116 24.29 -11.89 -9.20
CA PRO A 116 24.52 -13.27 -9.61
C PRO A 116 25.78 -13.81 -8.92
N ASP A 117 25.73 -15.10 -8.59
CA ASP A 117 26.85 -15.87 -8.03
C ASP A 117 27.37 -15.42 -6.65
N GLN A 118 26.67 -14.49 -5.97
CA GLN A 118 27.01 -14.07 -4.61
C GLN A 118 26.17 -14.78 -3.57
N SER A 119 26.76 -15.04 -2.41
CA SER A 119 26.05 -15.55 -1.25
C SER A 119 25.07 -14.51 -0.68
N LEU A 120 24.02 -14.94 0.02
CA LEU A 120 23.06 -14.03 0.66
C LEU A 120 23.74 -13.00 1.57
N ALA A 121 24.80 -13.39 2.29
CA ALA A 121 25.56 -12.49 3.16
C ALA A 121 26.22 -11.35 2.36
N GLU A 122 26.82 -11.66 1.21
CA GLU A 122 27.43 -10.67 0.31
C GLU A 122 26.36 -9.78 -0.36
N GLN A 123 25.24 -10.37 -0.77
CA GLN A 123 24.10 -9.65 -1.32
C GLN A 123 23.55 -8.62 -0.31
N LEU A 124 23.33 -9.04 0.94
CA LEU A 124 22.85 -8.19 2.02
C LEU A 124 23.87 -7.15 2.49
N ARG A 125 25.17 -7.38 2.30
CA ARG A 125 26.20 -6.36 2.52
C ARG A 125 26.02 -5.17 1.58
N LYS A 126 25.69 -5.45 0.31
CA LYS A 126 25.60 -4.46 -0.78
C LYS A 126 24.20 -3.90 -1.02
N THR A 127 23.20 -4.39 -0.29
CA THR A 127 21.79 -4.04 -0.48
C THR A 127 21.16 -3.52 0.79
N TRP A 128 20.43 -2.41 0.69
CA TRP A 128 19.55 -1.91 1.74
C TRP A 128 18.09 -2.09 1.32
N LEU A 129 17.29 -2.75 2.15
CA LEU A 129 15.85 -2.93 1.95
C LEU A 129 15.11 -2.03 2.93
N THR A 130 14.14 -1.26 2.44
CA THR A 130 13.35 -0.35 3.28
C THR A 130 11.94 -0.16 2.73
N ASN A 131 11.11 0.59 3.45
CA ASN A 131 9.72 0.90 3.07
C ASN A 131 9.50 2.40 2.91
N ALA A 132 8.59 2.77 2.01
CA ALA A 132 8.15 4.15 1.86
C ALA A 132 7.34 4.65 3.07
N VAL A 133 6.61 3.75 3.74
CA VAL A 133 6.00 3.97 5.05
C VAL A 133 6.47 2.86 5.99
N LEU A 134 7.04 3.23 7.12
CA LEU A 134 7.65 2.26 8.03
C LEU A 134 6.63 1.53 8.92
N CYS A 135 5.47 2.13 9.20
CA CYS A 135 4.44 1.50 10.01
C CYS A 135 3.54 0.60 9.15
N PRO A 136 3.01 -0.52 9.71
CA PRO A 136 1.96 -1.29 9.05
C PRO A 136 0.69 -0.46 8.81
N ALA A 137 -0.01 -0.74 7.72
CA ALA A 137 -1.36 -0.23 7.50
C ALA A 137 -2.35 -0.88 8.47
N GLN A 138 -3.41 -0.15 8.83
CA GLN A 138 -4.50 -0.68 9.69
C GLN A 138 -5.11 -1.97 9.13
N VAL A 139 -5.15 -2.08 7.81
CA VAL A 139 -5.50 -3.29 7.08
C VAL A 139 -4.30 -3.66 6.22
N SER A 140 -3.82 -4.90 6.30
CA SER A 140 -2.69 -5.40 5.53
C SER A 140 -2.80 -5.06 4.03
N GLY A 141 -1.82 -4.33 3.50
CA GLY A 141 -1.79 -3.87 2.11
C GLY A 141 -2.75 -2.72 1.76
N GLY A 142 -3.58 -2.28 2.71
CA GLY A 142 -4.52 -1.17 2.57
C GLY A 142 -3.82 0.19 2.44
N PRO A 143 -4.51 1.23 1.95
CA PRO A 143 -3.89 2.55 1.76
C PRO A 143 -3.51 3.19 3.09
N HIS A 144 -2.45 4.01 3.07
CA HIS A 144 -2.21 5.01 4.12
C HIS A 144 -2.79 6.35 3.68
N LEU A 145 -3.10 7.22 4.64
CA LEU A 145 -3.47 8.60 4.33
C LEU A 145 -2.27 9.32 3.69
N THR A 146 -2.51 10.16 2.68
CA THR A 146 -1.44 10.92 1.99
C THR A 146 -0.56 11.72 2.95
N ARG A 147 -1.14 12.28 4.02
CA ARG A 147 -0.39 13.01 5.06
C ARG A 147 0.60 12.12 5.84
N VAL A 148 0.26 10.85 6.05
CA VAL A 148 1.14 9.86 6.68
C VAL A 148 2.27 9.50 5.74
N GLU A 149 1.94 9.24 4.47
CA GLU A 149 2.92 8.89 3.43
C GLU A 149 3.95 9.99 3.26
N ALA A 150 3.52 11.25 3.15
CA ALA A 150 4.41 12.40 3.01
C ALA A 150 5.35 12.55 4.23
N VAL A 151 4.79 12.55 5.44
CA VAL A 151 5.59 12.72 6.66
C VAL A 151 6.56 11.58 6.88
N CYS A 152 6.18 10.32 6.60
CA CYS A 152 7.07 9.18 6.75
C CYS A 152 8.20 9.22 5.72
N ALA A 153 7.88 9.61 4.47
CA ALA A 153 8.88 9.80 3.43
C ALA A 153 9.89 10.89 3.81
N ASP A 154 9.42 12.07 4.21
CA ASP A 154 10.28 13.20 4.57
C ASP A 154 11.14 12.92 5.82
N THR A 155 10.56 12.27 6.83
CA THR A 155 11.24 12.02 8.10
C THR A 155 12.26 10.88 8.01
N TYR A 156 11.99 9.83 7.23
CA TYR A 156 12.78 8.60 7.29
C TYR A 156 13.32 8.14 5.94
N LEU A 157 12.47 8.00 4.92
CA LEU A 157 12.92 7.44 3.64
C LEU A 157 13.90 8.37 2.94
N ALA A 158 13.59 9.66 2.92
CA ALA A 158 14.34 10.64 2.19
C ALA A 158 15.77 10.82 2.77
N PRO A 159 15.98 10.93 4.10
CA PRO A 159 17.32 10.86 4.71
C PRO A 159 18.09 9.56 4.42
N GLN A 160 17.42 8.40 4.39
CA GLN A 160 18.07 7.13 4.01
C GLN A 160 18.58 7.19 2.55
N LEU A 161 17.80 7.76 1.63
CA LEU A 161 18.19 7.89 0.22
C LEU A 161 19.29 8.94 0.00
N ASP A 162 19.33 10.00 0.82
CA ASP A 162 20.41 10.99 0.80
C ASP A 162 21.73 10.37 1.29
N LEU A 163 21.67 9.60 2.37
CA LEU A 163 22.80 8.84 2.90
C LEU A 163 23.34 7.83 1.86
N LEU A 164 22.44 7.26 1.05
CA LEU A 164 22.74 6.28 -0.01
C LEU A 164 22.65 6.90 -1.41
N SER A 165 23.10 8.14 -1.56
CA SER A 165 22.90 8.96 -2.77
C SER A 165 23.42 8.34 -4.07
N ILE A 166 24.47 7.51 -4.00
CA ILE A 166 25.05 6.83 -5.17
C ILE A 166 24.36 5.51 -5.52
N ALA A 167 23.59 4.94 -4.59
CA ALA A 167 22.98 3.63 -4.76
C ALA A 167 21.85 3.66 -5.81
N PHE A 168 21.68 2.55 -6.52
CA PHE A 168 20.56 2.33 -7.43
C PHE A 168 19.29 2.10 -6.61
N VAL A 169 18.24 2.86 -6.86
CA VAL A 169 16.99 2.81 -6.10
C VAL A 169 15.93 2.07 -6.92
N PHE A 170 15.55 0.90 -6.43
CA PHE A 170 14.59 0.00 -7.07
C PHE A 170 13.24 0.03 -6.33
N ALA A 171 12.21 0.58 -6.98
CA ALA A 171 10.87 0.66 -6.42
C ALA A 171 10.09 -0.63 -6.71
N LEU A 172 9.71 -1.39 -5.67
CA LEU A 172 8.97 -2.64 -5.81
C LEU A 172 7.46 -2.44 -5.73
N GLY A 173 6.83 -2.43 -6.90
CA GLY A 173 5.38 -2.31 -7.09
C GLY A 173 4.88 -0.87 -7.24
N ASN A 174 3.68 -0.73 -7.81
CA ASN A 174 3.08 0.57 -8.13
C ASN A 174 2.91 1.46 -6.88
N LYS A 175 2.62 0.86 -5.72
CA LYS A 175 2.41 1.60 -4.48
C LYS A 175 3.70 2.28 -3.99
N ALA A 176 4.82 1.55 -4.00
CA ALA A 176 6.13 2.12 -3.67
C ALA A 176 6.53 3.22 -4.68
N ARG A 177 6.38 2.94 -5.99
CA ARG A 177 6.62 3.91 -7.06
C ARG A 177 5.83 5.21 -6.84
N ASN A 178 4.52 5.10 -6.65
CA ASN A 178 3.64 6.27 -6.53
C ASN A 178 3.99 7.10 -5.28
N ARG A 179 4.38 6.46 -4.17
CA ARG A 179 4.84 7.15 -2.96
C ARG A 179 6.14 7.91 -3.19
N LEU A 180 7.12 7.30 -3.86
CA LEU A 180 8.37 7.96 -4.22
C LEU A 180 8.10 9.18 -5.12
N VAL A 181 7.24 9.03 -6.15
CA VAL A 181 6.83 10.15 -7.02
C VAL A 181 6.16 11.27 -6.22
N ALA A 182 5.19 10.96 -5.35
CA ALA A 182 4.47 11.96 -4.56
C ALA A 182 5.39 12.71 -3.58
N ALA A 183 6.40 12.02 -3.04
CA ALA A 183 7.43 12.60 -2.20
C ALA A 183 8.51 13.37 -2.98
N GLY A 184 8.53 13.30 -4.33
CA GLY A 184 9.59 13.88 -5.14
C GLY A 184 10.94 13.19 -4.96
N LEU A 185 10.93 11.90 -4.63
CA LEU A 185 12.12 11.08 -4.40
C LEU A 185 12.52 10.32 -5.66
N ARG A 186 13.83 10.19 -5.86
CA ARG A 186 14.41 9.48 -7.02
C ARG A 186 14.15 7.98 -6.92
N PHE A 187 14.00 7.36 -8.08
CA PHE A 187 14.15 5.92 -8.28
C PHE A 187 14.64 5.67 -9.69
N ASP A 188 15.37 4.59 -9.87
CA ASP A 188 16.05 4.26 -11.12
C ASP A 188 15.25 3.23 -11.93
N ALA A 189 14.60 2.29 -11.25
CA ALA A 189 13.74 1.31 -11.90
C ALA A 189 12.53 0.93 -11.04
N VAL A 190 11.53 0.30 -11.69
CA VAL A 190 10.33 -0.22 -11.05
C VAL A 190 10.19 -1.70 -11.37
N GLY A 191 9.95 -2.51 -10.33
CA GLY A 191 9.72 -3.95 -10.46
C GLY A 191 8.32 -4.34 -10.01
N ARG A 192 7.88 -5.55 -10.37
CA ARG A 192 6.70 -6.15 -9.75
C ARG A 192 6.99 -6.45 -8.28
N HIS A 193 6.02 -6.17 -7.42
CA HIS A 193 6.12 -6.51 -6.00
C HIS A 193 6.32 -8.03 -5.81
N PRO A 194 7.12 -8.49 -4.83
CA PRO A 194 7.36 -9.91 -4.59
C PRO A 194 6.08 -10.75 -4.44
N SER A 195 5.06 -10.16 -3.83
CA SER A 195 3.74 -10.78 -3.60
C SER A 195 2.67 -10.40 -4.64
N ALA A 196 3.05 -9.83 -5.79
CA ALA A 196 2.09 -9.48 -6.83
C ALA A 196 1.35 -10.72 -7.37
N ARG A 197 0.03 -10.59 -7.58
CA ARG A 197 -0.83 -11.65 -8.14
C ARG A 197 -0.79 -11.66 -9.68
N VAL A 198 0.42 -11.78 -10.22
CA VAL A 198 0.70 -11.97 -11.65
C VAL A 198 1.56 -13.23 -11.82
N SER A 199 1.83 -13.65 -13.05
CA SER A 199 2.62 -14.86 -13.28
C SER A 199 4.05 -14.72 -12.71
N ASP A 200 4.67 -15.84 -12.34
CA ASP A 200 6.07 -15.84 -11.90
C ASP A 200 7.02 -15.37 -13.02
N ALA A 201 6.67 -15.66 -14.27
CA ALA A 201 7.42 -15.17 -15.43
C ALA A 201 7.38 -13.63 -15.52
N ASP A 202 6.21 -13.02 -15.36
CA ASP A 202 6.06 -11.55 -15.42
C ASP A 202 6.81 -10.86 -14.27
N LYS A 203 6.77 -11.45 -13.07
CA LYS A 203 7.56 -10.96 -11.93
C LYS A 203 9.05 -10.98 -12.26
N ARG A 204 9.58 -12.14 -12.63
CA ARG A 204 11.01 -12.31 -12.97
C ARG A 204 11.45 -11.41 -14.10
N ALA A 205 10.67 -11.29 -15.17
CA ALA A 205 10.98 -10.41 -16.30
C ALA A 205 11.18 -8.96 -15.84
N SER A 206 10.33 -8.46 -14.93
CA SER A 206 10.50 -7.10 -14.40
C SER A 206 11.74 -6.93 -13.52
N TRP A 207 12.16 -7.98 -12.80
CA TRP A 207 13.35 -7.94 -11.95
C TRP A 207 14.63 -8.01 -12.78
N TYR A 208 14.68 -8.89 -13.78
CA TYR A 208 15.79 -8.96 -14.73
C TYR A 208 15.96 -7.67 -15.53
N ALA A 209 14.86 -7.03 -15.95
CA ALA A 209 14.93 -5.75 -16.64
C ALA A 209 15.58 -4.65 -15.75
N ALA A 210 15.19 -4.58 -14.48
CA ALA A 210 15.78 -3.65 -13.53
C ALA A 210 17.25 -3.97 -13.21
N ALA A 211 17.59 -5.25 -13.04
CA ALA A 211 18.97 -5.69 -12.85
C ALA A 211 19.86 -5.39 -14.07
N GLY A 212 19.33 -5.53 -15.29
CA GLY A 212 20.05 -5.15 -16.51
C GLY A 212 20.40 -3.65 -16.53
N GLN A 213 19.48 -2.78 -16.09
CA GLN A 213 19.77 -1.35 -15.92
C GLN A 213 20.81 -1.11 -14.84
N PHE A 214 20.72 -1.83 -13.72
CA PHE A 214 21.70 -1.75 -12.63
C PHE A 214 23.11 -2.11 -13.08
N HIS A 215 23.28 -3.19 -13.84
CA HIS A 215 24.58 -3.64 -14.36
C HIS A 215 25.12 -2.78 -15.51
N GLY A 216 24.23 -2.20 -16.34
CA GLY A 216 24.62 -1.29 -17.43
C GLY A 216 24.90 0.14 -16.98
N SER A 217 24.55 0.49 -15.74
CA SER A 217 24.80 1.81 -15.18
C SER A 217 26.26 1.92 -14.74
N ASP A 218 27.13 2.42 -15.63
CA ASP A 218 28.51 2.75 -15.30
C ASP A 218 28.55 3.98 -14.38
N ARG A 219 28.20 3.78 -13.10
CA ARG A 219 28.10 4.84 -12.08
C ARG A 219 29.48 5.17 -11.51
N THR A 220 30.37 5.66 -12.37
CA THR A 220 31.59 6.37 -11.96
C THR A 220 31.34 7.86 -11.67
N THR A 221 30.06 8.28 -11.67
CA THR A 221 29.70 9.68 -11.50
C THR A 221 29.83 10.15 -10.05
N VAL A 222 30.71 11.12 -9.87
CA VAL A 222 30.83 12.07 -8.76
C VAL A 222 29.48 12.26 -8.04
N PRO A 223 29.41 12.14 -6.70
CA PRO A 223 28.17 12.34 -5.96
C PRO A 223 27.56 13.68 -6.36
N ALA A 224 26.39 13.64 -7.00
CA ALA A 224 25.65 14.86 -7.27
C ALA A 224 25.43 15.56 -5.94
N ALA A 225 25.81 16.85 -5.87
CA ALA A 225 25.53 17.66 -4.69
C ALA A 225 24.04 17.48 -4.35
N PRO A 226 23.69 17.25 -3.07
CA PRO A 226 22.30 17.04 -2.67
C PRO A 226 21.47 18.19 -3.24
N VAL A 227 20.53 17.87 -4.14
CA VAL A 227 19.62 18.86 -4.71
C VAL A 227 18.94 19.54 -3.52
N PRO A 228 19.11 20.86 -3.32
CA PRO A 228 18.51 21.54 -2.20
C PRO A 228 17.00 21.29 -2.24
N ARG A 229 16.50 20.53 -1.26
CA ARG A 229 15.05 20.34 -1.13
C ARG A 229 14.48 21.70 -0.79
N GLN A 230 13.74 22.29 -1.73
CA GLN A 230 12.97 23.48 -1.40
C GLN A 230 12.00 23.08 -0.28
N PRO A 231 12.00 23.79 0.87
CA PRO A 231 11.08 23.50 1.94
C PRO A 231 9.67 23.58 1.36
N ARG A 232 8.97 22.44 1.30
CA ARG A 232 7.56 22.43 0.93
C ARG A 232 6.84 23.32 1.95
N PRO A 233 6.00 24.28 1.52
CA PRO A 233 5.23 25.08 2.45
C PRO A 233 4.41 24.13 3.33
N ILE A 234 4.74 24.11 4.62
CA ILE A 234 3.96 23.40 5.63
C ILE A 234 2.62 24.14 5.66
N SER A 235 1.63 23.58 4.97
CA SER A 235 0.25 24.09 4.95
C SER A 235 -0.32 24.02 6.36
N ARG A 236 -0.05 25.04 7.18
CA ARG A 236 -0.81 25.36 8.38
C ARG A 236 -2.14 25.92 7.93
N GLN A 237 -3.15 25.06 7.81
CA GLN A 237 -4.54 25.35 8.15
C GLN A 237 -5.42 24.14 7.83
N ALA A 238 -5.76 23.38 8.87
CA ALA A 238 -7.00 22.63 8.91
C ALA A 238 -8.07 23.59 9.48
N ALA A 239 -8.55 24.49 8.63
CA ALA A 239 -9.84 25.14 8.83
C ALA A 239 -10.80 24.48 7.84
N ALA A 240 -12.02 24.20 8.30
CA ALA A 240 -13.07 23.57 7.52
C ALA A 240 -13.43 24.44 6.30
N GLU A 241 -12.77 24.19 5.18
CA GLU A 241 -13.17 24.75 3.90
C GLU A 241 -14.22 23.84 3.28
N GLU A 242 -15.42 24.40 3.15
CA GLU A 242 -16.48 23.93 2.28
C GLU A 242 -15.89 23.76 0.87
N ARG A 243 -15.63 22.51 0.50
CA ARG A 243 -15.03 22.16 -0.79
C ARG A 243 -15.97 22.58 -1.91
N VAL A 244 -15.68 23.72 -2.52
CA VAL A 244 -16.16 24.05 -3.86
C VAL A 244 -15.62 22.96 -4.80
N VAL A 245 -16.52 22.08 -5.24
CA VAL A 245 -16.20 21.02 -6.20
C VAL A 245 -15.94 21.69 -7.54
N ILE A 246 -14.67 21.99 -7.82
CA ILE A 246 -14.25 22.36 -9.17
C ILE A 246 -14.48 21.14 -10.05
N ALA A 247 -15.34 21.29 -11.06
CA ALA A 247 -15.67 20.24 -12.01
C ALA A 247 -14.37 19.70 -12.63
N SER A 248 -14.00 18.47 -12.26
CA SER A 248 -12.88 17.78 -12.90
C SER A 248 -13.27 17.44 -14.34
N PRO A 249 -12.32 17.46 -15.29
CA PRO A 249 -12.60 17.04 -16.66
C PRO A 249 -13.17 15.61 -16.69
N PRO A 250 -14.00 15.27 -17.67
CA PRO A 250 -14.61 13.95 -17.79
C PRO A 250 -13.52 12.89 -17.76
N ARG A 251 -13.64 11.94 -16.83
CA ARG A 251 -12.67 10.85 -16.66
C ARG A 251 -12.80 9.88 -17.82
N GLU A 252 -11.71 9.66 -18.55
CA GLU A 252 -11.66 8.59 -19.54
C GLU A 252 -11.89 7.24 -18.85
N LEU A 253 -12.81 6.45 -19.41
CA LEU A 253 -13.08 5.09 -18.95
C LEU A 253 -11.93 4.17 -19.31
N SER A 254 -11.45 3.38 -18.35
CA SER A 254 -10.53 2.28 -18.66
C SER A 254 -11.22 1.25 -19.57
N ASP A 255 -10.45 0.60 -20.43
CA ASP A 255 -10.97 -0.42 -21.35
C ASP A 255 -11.65 -1.57 -20.59
N ASP A 256 -11.07 -2.00 -19.47
CA ASP A 256 -11.64 -3.04 -18.59
C ASP A 256 -13.05 -2.67 -18.08
N LEU A 257 -13.25 -1.41 -17.71
CA LEU A 257 -14.53 -0.93 -17.21
C LEU A 257 -15.55 -0.82 -18.34
N ARG A 258 -15.13 -0.36 -19.53
CA ARG A 258 -15.97 -0.28 -20.71
C ARG A 258 -16.49 -1.66 -21.11
N VAL A 259 -15.60 -2.66 -21.21
CA VAL A 259 -15.96 -4.05 -21.51
C VAL A 259 -16.93 -4.59 -20.44
N ALA A 260 -16.60 -4.39 -19.16
CA ALA A 260 -17.44 -4.88 -18.07
C ALA A 260 -18.85 -4.29 -18.07
N VAL A 261 -19.03 -3.03 -18.47
CA VAL A 261 -20.36 -2.38 -18.58
C VAL A 261 -21.13 -2.92 -19.78
N THR A 262 -20.48 -3.13 -20.93
CA THR A 262 -21.14 -3.64 -22.14
C THR A 262 -21.66 -5.08 -22.03
N GLU A 263 -21.14 -5.85 -21.08
CA GLU A 263 -21.59 -7.22 -20.80
C GLU A 263 -22.82 -7.28 -19.86
N LEU A 264 -23.26 -6.15 -19.30
CA LEU A 264 -24.36 -6.10 -18.35
C LEU A 264 -25.72 -5.97 -19.06
N PRO A 265 -26.82 -6.41 -18.42
CA PRO A 265 -28.17 -6.11 -18.88
C PRO A 265 -28.36 -4.60 -19.07
N GLU A 266 -29.13 -4.19 -20.07
CA GLU A 266 -29.27 -2.78 -20.49
C GLU A 266 -29.56 -1.81 -19.33
N ALA A 267 -30.55 -2.12 -18.49
CA ALA A 267 -30.89 -1.29 -17.33
C ALA A 267 -29.72 -1.12 -16.34
N VAL A 268 -28.96 -2.20 -16.12
CA VAL A 268 -27.79 -2.20 -15.24
C VAL A 268 -26.62 -1.44 -15.87
N ALA A 269 -26.40 -1.61 -17.17
CA ALA A 269 -25.38 -0.88 -17.91
C ALA A 269 -25.66 0.63 -17.87
N SER A 270 -26.91 1.02 -18.09
CA SER A 270 -27.37 2.41 -18.01
C SER A 270 -27.10 3.02 -16.64
N PHE A 271 -27.39 2.30 -15.55
CA PHE A 271 -27.05 2.73 -14.20
C PHE A 271 -25.53 2.97 -14.02
N PHE A 272 -24.67 2.04 -14.44
CA PHE A 272 -23.24 2.26 -14.26
C PHE A 272 -22.72 3.42 -15.11
N LEU A 273 -23.31 3.68 -16.28
CA LEU A 273 -22.99 4.85 -17.09
C LEU A 273 -23.42 6.16 -16.40
N SER A 274 -24.55 6.20 -15.69
CA SER A 274 -24.93 7.39 -14.89
C SER A 274 -23.95 7.61 -13.73
N VAL A 275 -23.56 6.54 -13.02
CA VAL A 275 -22.56 6.59 -11.95
C VAL A 275 -21.22 7.14 -12.45
N ILE A 276 -20.80 6.76 -13.65
CA ILE A 276 -19.56 7.23 -14.29
C ILE A 276 -19.62 8.73 -14.58
N ALA A 277 -20.77 9.21 -15.06
CA ALA A 277 -20.98 10.61 -15.41
C ALA A 277 -21.15 11.50 -14.16
N HIS A 278 -21.51 10.91 -13.01
CA HIS A 278 -21.82 11.66 -11.80
C HIS A 278 -20.57 12.18 -11.07
N PRO A 279 -20.49 13.47 -10.69
CA PRO A 279 -19.27 14.07 -10.10
C PRO A 279 -18.92 13.54 -8.70
N ALA A 280 -19.91 13.09 -7.93
CA ALA A 280 -19.70 12.57 -6.57
C ALA A 280 -19.43 11.06 -6.53
N TYR A 281 -19.72 10.33 -7.62
CA TYR A 281 -19.55 8.89 -7.67
C TYR A 281 -18.40 8.50 -8.59
N SER A 282 -17.98 7.25 -8.45
CA SER A 282 -17.12 6.58 -9.41
C SER A 282 -17.40 5.09 -9.34
N CYS A 283 -16.97 4.34 -10.35
CA CYS A 283 -17.11 2.89 -10.36
C CYS A 283 -15.79 2.21 -10.70
N GLN A 284 -15.66 0.96 -10.28
CA GLN A 284 -14.53 0.08 -10.63
C GLN A 284 -15.06 -1.30 -10.98
N ALA A 285 -14.51 -1.89 -12.04
CA ALA A 285 -14.75 -3.28 -12.41
C ALA A 285 -13.70 -4.17 -11.74
N GLY A 286 -14.14 -5.08 -10.88
CA GLY A 286 -13.33 -6.19 -10.35
C GLY A 286 -13.75 -7.51 -10.99
N ARG A 287 -12.96 -8.58 -10.80
CA ARG A 287 -13.21 -9.89 -11.44
C ARG A 287 -14.64 -10.44 -11.24
N MET A 288 -15.25 -10.21 -10.08
CA MET A 288 -16.61 -10.70 -9.78
C MET A 288 -17.63 -9.58 -9.55
N GLN A 289 -17.19 -8.33 -9.41
CA GLN A 289 -18.04 -7.24 -8.91
C GLN A 289 -17.88 -5.99 -9.76
N MET A 290 -18.98 -5.30 -10.00
CA MET A 290 -18.99 -3.87 -10.34
C MET A 290 -19.19 -3.11 -9.03
N MET A 291 -18.25 -2.24 -8.67
CA MET A 291 -18.24 -1.56 -7.38
C MET A 291 -18.52 -0.08 -7.57
N VAL A 292 -19.41 0.48 -6.75
CA VAL A 292 -19.73 1.91 -6.70
C VAL A 292 -19.01 2.55 -5.51
N TYR A 293 -18.44 3.73 -5.74
CA TYR A 293 -17.75 4.53 -4.75
C TYR A 293 -18.37 5.93 -4.66
N PHE A 294 -18.64 6.40 -3.46
CA PHE A 294 -19.09 7.77 -3.18
C PHE A 294 -17.94 8.53 -2.54
N ARG A 295 -17.48 9.61 -3.18
CA ARG A 295 -16.36 10.45 -2.69
C ARG A 295 -15.12 9.65 -2.25
N GLY A 296 -14.83 8.54 -2.94
CA GLY A 296 -13.69 7.66 -2.70
C GLY A 296 -13.95 6.50 -1.73
N GLN A 297 -15.11 6.43 -1.09
CA GLN A 297 -15.50 5.34 -0.19
C GLN A 297 -16.35 4.30 -0.92
N LYS A 298 -16.05 3.00 -0.73
CA LYS A 298 -16.80 1.90 -1.37
C LYS A 298 -18.19 1.77 -0.75
N VAL A 299 -19.22 2.05 -1.55
CA VAL A 299 -20.64 1.96 -1.16
C VAL A 299 -21.13 0.52 -1.21
N GLY A 300 -20.85 -0.17 -2.32
CA GLY A 300 -21.48 -1.44 -2.65
C GLY A 300 -21.34 -1.73 -4.14
N GLY A 301 -22.34 -2.40 -4.72
CA GLY A 301 -22.50 -2.54 -6.16
C GLY A 301 -23.14 -3.86 -6.55
N LEU A 302 -22.78 -4.36 -7.74
CA LEU A 302 -23.33 -5.58 -8.32
C LEU A 302 -22.31 -6.70 -8.31
N ASN A 303 -22.65 -7.86 -7.75
CA ASN A 303 -21.92 -9.10 -7.98
C ASN A 303 -22.34 -9.67 -9.34
N ARG A 304 -21.45 -9.61 -10.34
CA ARG A 304 -21.73 -10.05 -11.71
C ARG A 304 -21.91 -11.56 -11.85
N ARG A 305 -21.34 -12.34 -10.93
CA ARG A 305 -21.42 -13.81 -10.96
C ARG A 305 -22.68 -14.34 -10.28
N ALA A 306 -23.06 -13.73 -9.16
CA ALA A 306 -24.26 -14.10 -8.42
C ALA A 306 -25.50 -13.29 -8.83
N SER A 307 -25.33 -12.28 -9.68
CA SER A 307 -26.37 -11.36 -10.16
C SER A 307 -27.18 -10.73 -9.03
N HIS A 308 -26.52 -10.30 -7.96
CA HIS A 308 -27.16 -9.59 -6.84
C HIS A 308 -26.54 -8.23 -6.57
N TRP A 309 -27.36 -7.33 -6.05
CA TRP A 309 -26.92 -6.03 -5.54
C TRP A 309 -26.59 -6.13 -4.06
N TYR A 310 -25.57 -5.41 -3.63
CA TYR A 310 -25.15 -5.42 -2.22
C TYR A 310 -24.59 -4.07 -1.77
N LEU A 311 -24.70 -3.80 -0.47
CA LEU A 311 -24.10 -2.65 0.21
C LEU A 311 -23.01 -3.11 1.19
N SER A 312 -21.95 -2.32 1.27
CA SER A 312 -20.82 -2.53 2.16
C SER A 312 -21.24 -2.30 3.61
N LYS A 313 -21.00 -3.27 4.51
CA LYS A 313 -21.27 -3.11 5.95
C LYS A 313 -20.60 -1.86 6.55
N VAL A 314 -19.41 -1.53 6.06
CA VAL A 314 -18.61 -0.39 6.55
C VAL A 314 -19.28 0.91 6.15
N PHE A 315 -19.77 0.98 4.91
CA PHE A 315 -20.45 2.17 4.41
C PHE A 315 -21.78 2.40 5.13
N VAL A 316 -22.58 1.34 5.29
CA VAL A 316 -23.87 1.39 5.99
C VAL A 316 -23.68 1.82 7.44
N ARG A 317 -22.69 1.27 8.16
CA ARG A 317 -22.42 1.66 9.56
C ARG A 317 -22.07 3.14 9.71
N GLU A 318 -21.46 3.75 8.69
CA GLU A 318 -20.96 5.12 8.75
C GLU A 318 -21.96 6.15 8.21
N ASN A 319 -22.88 5.74 7.31
CA ASN A 319 -23.78 6.66 6.59
C ASN A 319 -25.26 6.27 6.66
N GLY A 320 -25.59 5.17 7.35
CA GLY A 320 -26.96 4.67 7.48
C GLY A 320 -27.14 3.87 8.78
N SER A 321 -28.07 2.93 8.78
CA SER A 321 -28.33 2.05 9.92
C SER A 321 -28.93 0.71 9.46
N PRO A 322 -28.91 -0.34 10.31
CA PRO A 322 -29.65 -1.58 10.06
C PRO A 322 -31.14 -1.35 9.74
N GLU A 323 -31.79 -0.43 10.46
CA GLU A 323 -33.21 -0.12 10.28
C GLU A 323 -33.47 0.51 8.90
N LEU A 324 -32.55 1.36 8.43
CA LEU A 324 -32.61 1.90 7.07
C LEU A 324 -32.47 0.79 6.03
N MET A 325 -31.57 -0.18 6.25
CA MET A 325 -31.42 -1.32 5.35
C MET A 325 -32.69 -2.18 5.32
N GLU A 326 -33.27 -2.47 6.48
CA GLU A 326 -34.53 -3.21 6.60
C GLU A 326 -35.69 -2.47 5.91
N ALA A 327 -35.75 -1.13 6.01
CA ALA A 327 -36.76 -0.31 5.33
C ALA A 327 -36.67 -0.36 3.79
N HIS A 328 -35.50 -0.69 3.25
CA HIS A 328 -35.27 -0.92 1.81
C HIS A 328 -35.21 -2.42 1.46
N ASP A 329 -35.72 -3.29 2.33
CA ASP A 329 -35.77 -4.76 2.17
C ASP A 329 -34.39 -5.43 1.99
N PHE A 330 -33.32 -4.84 2.53
CA PHE A 330 -32.00 -5.46 2.52
C PHE A 330 -31.84 -6.47 3.65
N GLU A 331 -31.26 -7.63 3.33
CA GLU A 331 -30.92 -8.68 4.30
C GLU A 331 -29.44 -8.59 4.70
N HIS A 332 -29.14 -8.64 6.00
CA HIS A 332 -27.74 -8.73 6.45
C HIS A 332 -27.21 -10.16 6.25
N VAL A 333 -26.24 -10.32 5.36
CA VAL A 333 -25.65 -11.62 5.04
C VAL A 333 -24.26 -11.73 5.64
N VAL A 334 -24.08 -12.68 6.57
CA VAL A 334 -22.78 -13.02 7.15
C VAL A 334 -22.20 -14.23 6.43
N HIS A 335 -21.19 -14.02 5.58
CA HIS A 335 -20.52 -15.12 4.88
C HIS A 335 -19.39 -15.74 5.72
N ASN A 336 -18.64 -14.91 6.45
CA ASN A 336 -17.68 -15.32 7.48
C ASN A 336 -17.34 -14.11 8.38
N GLU A 337 -16.54 -14.32 9.44
CA GLU A 337 -16.13 -13.27 10.40
C GLU A 337 -15.52 -12.02 9.75
N LYS A 338 -14.96 -12.14 8.54
CA LYS A 338 -14.30 -11.05 7.82
C LYS A 338 -15.12 -10.52 6.65
N HIS A 339 -16.23 -11.16 6.30
CA HIS A 339 -17.01 -10.84 5.10
C HIS A 339 -18.50 -10.97 5.36
N ASP A 340 -19.13 -9.82 5.57
CA ASP A 340 -20.56 -9.63 5.66
C ASP A 340 -20.95 -8.34 4.93
N TYR A 341 -22.17 -8.29 4.44
CA TYR A 341 -22.71 -7.22 3.60
C TYR A 341 -24.24 -7.22 3.67
N TRP A 342 -24.85 -6.16 3.16
CA TRP A 342 -26.30 -6.06 3.04
C TRP A 342 -26.70 -6.45 1.63
N LEU A 343 -27.55 -7.46 1.47
CA LEU A 343 -28.01 -8.01 0.20
C LEU A 343 -29.35 -7.39 -0.19
N ALA A 344 -29.45 -6.81 -1.38
CA ALA A 344 -30.68 -6.22 -1.88
C ALA A 344 -31.76 -7.29 -2.14
N PRO A 345 -33.06 -6.91 -2.12
CA PRO A 345 -34.14 -7.83 -2.46
C PRO A 345 -34.00 -8.36 -3.89
N ARG A 346 -34.53 -9.55 -4.17
CA ARG A 346 -34.46 -10.14 -5.53
C ARG A 346 -35.27 -9.34 -6.55
N SER A 347 -36.44 -8.84 -6.16
CA SER A 347 -37.28 -7.99 -6.99
C SER A 347 -36.94 -6.53 -6.73
N GLY A 348 -36.82 -5.71 -7.78
CA GLY A 348 -36.54 -4.28 -7.62
C GLY A 348 -35.15 -3.94 -7.08
N ALA A 349 -34.22 -4.89 -7.09
CA ALA A 349 -32.89 -4.79 -6.47
C ALA A 349 -32.12 -3.50 -6.80
N LEU A 350 -32.13 -3.09 -8.09
CA LEU A 350 -31.46 -1.87 -8.55
C LEU A 350 -32.10 -0.61 -7.95
N GLY A 351 -33.44 -0.52 -7.98
CA GLY A 351 -34.16 0.62 -7.41
C GLY A 351 -33.98 0.71 -5.89
N ALA A 352 -34.01 -0.43 -5.18
CA ALA A 352 -33.72 -0.48 -3.75
C ALA A 352 -32.29 -0.02 -3.45
N PHE A 353 -31.32 -0.42 -4.28
CA PHE A 353 -29.94 0.05 -4.18
C PHE A 353 -29.81 1.56 -4.39
N GLU A 354 -30.41 2.12 -5.44
CA GLU A 354 -30.39 3.56 -5.74
C GLU A 354 -31.03 4.37 -4.61
N ALA A 355 -32.19 3.94 -4.11
CA ALA A 355 -32.92 4.60 -3.04
C ALA A 355 -32.13 4.61 -1.73
N ALA A 356 -31.62 3.45 -1.30
CA ALA A 356 -30.84 3.33 -0.08
C ALA A 356 -29.56 4.18 -0.13
N VAL A 357 -28.84 4.18 -1.27
CA VAL A 357 -27.63 5.00 -1.42
C VAL A 357 -27.97 6.49 -1.46
N THR A 358 -29.04 6.88 -2.13
CA THR A 358 -29.50 8.27 -2.14
C THR A 358 -29.82 8.75 -0.73
N GLU A 359 -30.53 7.95 0.07
CA GLU A 359 -30.87 8.28 1.45
C GLU A 359 -29.62 8.38 2.34
N MET A 360 -28.68 7.43 2.25
CA MET A 360 -27.43 7.46 3.02
C MET A 360 -26.50 8.61 2.65
N THR A 361 -26.53 9.06 1.38
CA THR A 361 -25.57 10.06 0.88
C THR A 361 -26.15 11.47 0.77
N GLY A 362 -27.47 11.60 0.74
CA GLY A 362 -28.18 12.83 0.39
C GLY A 362 -27.97 13.27 -1.07
N VAL A 363 -27.42 12.40 -1.91
CA VAL A 363 -27.09 12.68 -3.31
C VAL A 363 -27.78 11.62 -4.19
N PRO A 364 -28.65 12.02 -5.13
CA PRO A 364 -29.28 11.07 -6.05
C PRO A 364 -28.26 10.37 -6.95
N LEU A 365 -28.52 9.10 -7.25
CA LEU A 365 -27.73 8.26 -8.16
C LEU A 365 -28.31 8.19 -9.57
#